data_AF-A0A7V0JCF1-F1
#
_entry.id   AF-A0A7V0JCF1-F1
#
_cell.length_a   1.000
_cell.length_b   1.000
_cell.length_c   1.000
_cell.angle_alpha   90.00
_cell.angle_beta   90.00
_cell.angle_gamma   90.00
#
_symmetry.space_group_name_H-M   'P 1'
#
loop_
_entity.id
_entity.type
_entity.pdbx_description
1 polymer ?
#
loop_
_entity_poly.entity_id
_entity_poly.type
_entity_poly.pdbx_seq_one_letter_code
_entity_poly.pdbx_strand_id
1 'polypeptide(L)'
;PLLMSFGIGMSVNNSKAVLEAVFNRDTEFKRTPKYNVEKKKDKWADKKYKGEKNFLPIIELFLGFYFTFNIYFALINGIYVSIPFLMIFQVGFFYVAFLSIFQVTWARVAASRFIRFFAPKKEKEDAAAAQ
;
A
#
# COMPACT_ATOMS: atom_id res chain seq x y z
N PRO A 1 12.10 7.87 -18.40
CA PRO A 1 10.82 7.11 -18.52
C PRO A 1 10.36 6.45 -17.20
N LEU A 2 11.18 5.61 -16.56
CA LEU A 2 10.80 4.92 -15.31
C LEU A 2 10.49 5.89 -14.15
N LEU A 3 11.21 7.01 -14.08
CA LEU A 3 10.98 8.05 -13.08
C LEU A 3 9.61 8.74 -13.26
N MET A 4 9.11 8.86 -14.50
CA MET A 4 7.74 9.33 -14.77
C MET A 4 6.70 8.32 -14.28
N SER A 5 6.89 7.04 -14.60
CA SER A 5 6.03 5.95 -14.12
C SER A 5 5.93 5.91 -12.59
N PHE A 6 7.05 6.18 -11.90
CA PHE A 6 7.08 6.28 -10.43
C PHE A 6 6.34 7.52 -9.91
N GLY A 7 6.52 8.68 -10.56
CA GLY A 7 5.79 9.91 -10.23
C GLY A 7 4.27 9.78 -10.38
N ILE A 8 3.82 9.05 -11.40
CA ILE A 8 2.39 8.77 -11.65
C ILE A 8 1.80 7.88 -10.54
N GLY A 9 2.54 6.91 -10.02
CA GLY A 9 2.10 6.11 -8.87
C GLY A 9 1.87 6.96 -7.61
N MET A 10 2.82 7.84 -7.31
CA MET A 10 2.74 8.72 -6.14
C MET A 10 1.60 9.75 -6.26
N SER A 11 1.24 10.19 -7.47
CA SER A 11 0.16 11.15 -7.67
C SER A 11 -1.22 10.58 -7.32
N VAL A 12 -1.45 9.27 -7.47
CA VAL A 12 -2.70 8.61 -7.05
C VAL A 12 -2.85 8.67 -5.52
N ASN A 13 -1.76 8.39 -4.79
CA ASN A 13 -1.75 8.50 -3.35
C ASN A 13 -1.98 9.94 -2.86
N ASN A 14 -1.36 10.91 -3.52
CA ASN A 14 -1.58 12.33 -3.22
C ASN A 14 -3.02 12.77 -3.54
N SER A 15 -3.60 12.30 -4.65
CA SER A 15 -4.98 12.61 -5.04
C SER A 15 -5.98 12.07 -4.03
N LYS A 16 -5.73 10.88 -3.48
CA LYS A 16 -6.54 10.28 -2.42
C LYS A 16 -6.54 11.16 -1.15
N ALA A 17 -5.39 11.67 -0.72
CA ALA A 17 -5.30 12.57 0.41
C ALA A 17 -6.04 13.90 0.18
N VAL A 18 -5.97 14.45 -1.04
CA VAL A 18 -6.72 15.65 -1.42
C VAL A 18 -8.22 15.39 -1.40
N LEU A 19 -8.68 14.25 -1.94
CA LEU A 19 -10.09 13.86 -1.90
C LEU A 19 -10.58 13.70 -0.46
N GLU A 20 -9.81 13.03 0.41
CA GLU A 20 -10.18 12.89 1.82
C GLU A 20 -10.30 14.25 2.52
N ALA A 21 -9.40 15.19 2.22
CA ALA A 21 -9.48 16.57 2.73
C ALA A 21 -10.72 17.33 2.21
N VAL A 22 -11.09 17.16 0.93
CA VAL A 22 -12.31 17.77 0.36
C VAL A 22 -13.59 17.19 0.97
N PHE A 23 -13.62 15.87 1.22
CA PHE A 23 -14.74 15.22 1.90
C PHE A 23 -14.76 15.45 3.42
N ASN A 24 -13.95 16.39 3.92
CA ASN A 24 -13.88 16.79 5.31
C ASN A 24 -13.64 15.60 6.25
N ARG A 25 -12.94 14.57 5.75
CA ARG A 25 -12.35 13.55 6.61
C ARG A 25 -11.06 14.13 7.13
N ASP A 26 -10.97 14.24 8.45
CA ASP A 26 -9.75 14.58 9.17
C ASP A 26 -8.71 13.48 8.92
N THR A 27 -8.09 13.53 7.74
CA THR A 27 -6.82 12.90 7.48
C THR A 27 -5.82 13.82 8.15
N GLU A 28 -5.82 13.77 9.49
CA GLU A 28 -4.92 14.55 10.31
C GLU A 28 -3.53 14.23 9.77
N PHE A 29 -2.90 15.22 9.15
CA PHE A 29 -1.53 15.14 8.66
C PHE A 29 -0.70 14.83 9.90
N LYS A 30 -0.55 13.54 10.23
CA LYS A 30 0.14 13.07 11.42
C LYS A 30 1.51 13.69 11.30
N ARG A 31 1.74 14.75 12.09
CA ARG A 31 3.02 15.43 12.10
C ARG A 31 4.07 14.36 12.20
N THR A 32 5.10 14.46 11.37
CA THR A 32 6.19 13.49 11.30
C THR A 32 6.56 13.08 12.72
N PRO A 33 6.29 11.82 13.12
CA PRO A 33 6.38 11.43 14.52
C PRO A 33 7.83 11.60 14.94
N LYS A 34 8.09 12.56 15.82
CA LYS A 34 9.40 12.71 16.44
C LYS A 34 9.57 11.51 17.35
N TYR A 35 10.25 10.46 16.85
CA TYR A 35 10.53 9.27 17.63
C TYR A 35 11.37 9.70 18.82
N ASN A 36 10.74 9.81 19.99
CA ASN A 36 11.44 10.14 21.23
C ASN A 36 12.23 8.90 21.69
N VAL A 37 13.34 8.62 21.01
CA VAL A 37 14.23 7.50 21.31
C VAL A 37 15.20 7.96 22.40
N GLU A 38 14.76 7.93 23.66
CA GLU A 38 15.58 8.34 24.79
C GLU A 38 16.44 7.18 25.35
N LYS A 39 16.10 5.91 25.05
CA LYS A 39 16.79 4.74 25.60
C LYS A 39 17.21 3.73 24.52
N LYS A 40 18.44 3.21 24.63
CA LYS A 40 19.05 2.19 23.76
C LYS A 40 18.26 0.87 23.59
N LYS A 41 17.20 0.64 24.38
CA LYS A 41 16.35 -0.55 24.32
C LYS A 41 15.01 -0.34 23.59
N ASP A 42 14.65 0.89 23.20
CA ASP A 42 13.42 1.12 22.45
C ASP A 42 13.58 0.68 20.99
N LYS A 43 12.91 -0.41 20.62
CA LYS A 43 12.91 -0.95 19.27
C LYS A 43 11.88 -0.23 18.41
N TRP A 44 12.33 0.42 17.34
CA TRP A 44 11.49 1.05 16.31
C TRP A 44 10.45 0.09 15.71
N ALA A 45 10.74 -1.21 15.72
CA ALA A 45 9.90 -2.28 15.18
C ALA A 45 8.61 -2.57 15.98
N ASP A 46 8.52 -2.17 17.26
CA ASP A 46 7.35 -2.46 18.11
C ASP A 46 6.22 -1.42 17.98
N LYS A 47 6.51 -0.27 17.35
CA LYS A 47 5.49 0.74 17.08
C LYS A 47 4.62 0.27 15.93
N LYS A 48 3.50 -0.36 16.30
CA LYS A 48 2.40 -0.83 15.47
C LYS A 48 1.77 0.32 14.66
N TYR A 49 2.48 0.80 13.65
CA TYR A 49 1.92 1.57 12.54
C TYR A 49 1.11 0.59 11.70
N LYS A 50 -0.13 0.32 12.14
CA LYS A 50 -1.16 -0.28 11.30
C LYS A 50 -1.44 0.73 10.18
N GLY A 51 -0.80 0.53 9.02
CA GLY A 51 -1.21 1.19 7.78
C GLY A 51 -2.68 0.88 7.57
N GLU A 52 -3.49 1.93 7.44
CA GLU A 52 -4.92 1.81 7.22
C GLU A 52 -5.20 0.94 5.99
N LYS A 53 -6.40 0.37 5.91
CA LYS A 53 -6.87 -0.36 4.73
C LYS A 53 -6.98 0.63 3.56
N ASN A 54 -5.87 0.89 2.91
CA ASN A 54 -5.77 1.73 1.74
C ASN A 54 -6.44 0.97 0.59
N PHE A 55 -7.58 1.47 0.10
CA PHE A 55 -8.26 0.98 -1.11
C PHE A 55 -7.51 1.39 -2.39
N LEU A 56 -6.48 2.25 -2.28
CA LEU A 56 -5.61 2.70 -3.37
C LEU A 56 -5.03 1.58 -4.25
N PRO A 57 -4.52 0.46 -3.71
CA PRO A 57 -3.93 -0.60 -4.53
C PRO A 57 -4.95 -1.20 -5.52
N ILE A 58 -6.24 -1.19 -5.15
CA ILE A 58 -7.33 -1.68 -6.01
C ILE A 58 -7.58 -0.69 -7.16
N ILE A 59 -7.56 0.62 -6.85
CA ILE A 59 -7.71 1.68 -7.85
C ILE A 59 -6.53 1.68 -8.83
N GLU A 60 -5.30 1.51 -8.34
CA GLU A 60 -4.09 1.41 -9.16
C GLU A 60 -4.14 0.19 -10.09
N LEU A 61 -4.59 -0.96 -9.59
CA LEU A 61 -4.79 -2.16 -10.40
C LEU A 61 -5.87 -1.96 -11.48
N PHE A 62 -6.97 -1.31 -11.13
CA PHE A 62 -8.05 -0.98 -12.08
C PHE A 62 -7.56 -0.05 -13.19
N LEU A 63 -6.78 0.99 -12.85
CA LEU A 63 -6.12 1.86 -13.81
C LEU A 63 -5.16 1.09 -14.72
N GLY A 64 -4.40 0.13 -14.18
CA GLY A 64 -3.58 -0.78 -14.99
C GLY A 64 -4.41 -1.55 -16.02
N PHE A 65 -5.54 -2.14 -15.65
CA PHE A 65 -6.40 -2.82 -16.63
C PHE A 65 -7.05 -1.86 -17.64
N TYR A 66 -7.43 -0.66 -17.21
CA TYR A 66 -7.98 0.37 -18.08
C TYR A 66 -7.00 0.78 -19.19
N PHE A 67 -5.72 0.94 -18.86
CA PHE A 67 -4.70 1.26 -19.87
C PHE A 67 -4.43 0.07 -20.81
N THR A 68 -4.60 -1.17 -20.35
CA THR A 68 -4.49 -2.37 -21.22
C THR A 68 -5.58 -2.34 -22.28
N PHE A 69 -6.81 -1.99 -21.87
CA PHE A 69 -7.92 -1.79 -22.80
C PHE A 69 -7.67 -0.61 -23.75
N ASN A 70 -7.09 0.50 -23.29
CA ASN A 70 -6.73 1.63 -24.15
C ASN A 70 -5.67 1.26 -25.21
N ILE A 71 -4.66 0.47 -24.83
CA ILE A 71 -3.65 -0.02 -25.79
C ILE A 71 -4.31 -0.92 -26.83
N TYR A 72 -5.20 -1.82 -26.41
CA TYR A 72 -5.97 -2.67 -27.34
C TYR A 72 -6.83 -1.84 -28.29
N PHE A 73 -7.52 -0.82 -27.77
CA PHE A 73 -8.31 0.10 -28.57
C PHE A 73 -7.45 0.90 -29.56
N ALA A 74 -6.29 1.40 -29.13
CA ALA A 74 -5.37 2.14 -29.99
C ALA A 74 -4.81 1.27 -31.13
N LEU A 75 -4.56 -0.03 -30.86
CA LEU A 75 -4.14 -1.01 -31.86
C LEU A 75 -5.20 -1.21 -32.95
N ILE A 76 -6.48 -1.36 -32.56
CA ILE A 76 -7.59 -1.54 -33.52
C ILE A 76 -7.79 -0.29 -34.38
N ASN A 77 -7.66 0.90 -33.78
CA ASN A 77 -7.84 2.17 -34.49
C ASN A 77 -6.61 2.59 -35.31
N GLY A 78 -5.51 1.81 -35.29
CA GLY A 78 -4.29 2.10 -36.04
C GLY A 78 -3.51 3.33 -35.55
N ILE A 79 -3.75 3.78 -34.31
CA ILE A 79 -3.10 4.97 -33.73
C ILE A 79 -1.82 4.52 -33.02
N TYR A 80 -0.81 4.14 -33.81
CA TYR A 80 0.43 3.55 -33.28
C TYR A 80 1.31 4.52 -32.51
N VAL A 81 1.23 5.82 -32.80
CA VAL A 81 2.04 6.88 -32.15
C VAL A 81 1.74 6.97 -30.65
N SER A 82 0.50 6.75 -30.24
CA SER A 82 0.07 6.85 -28.85
C SER A 82 0.44 5.61 -28.01
N ILE A 83 0.72 4.47 -28.64
CA ILE A 83 1.03 3.21 -27.96
C ILE A 83 2.25 3.29 -27.02
N PRO A 84 3.44 3.78 -27.47
CA PRO A 84 4.59 3.88 -26.58
C PRO A 84 4.34 4.80 -25.38
N PHE A 85 3.51 5.84 -25.55
CA PHE A 85 3.11 6.72 -24.46
C PHE A 85 2.21 5.97 -23.46
N LEU A 86 1.15 5.30 -23.94
CA LEU A 86 0.23 4.50 -23.12
C LEU A 86 0.95 3.38 -22.36
N MET A 87 1.96 2.75 -22.98
CA MET A 87 2.77 1.70 -22.36
C MET A 87 3.54 2.18 -21.13
N ILE A 88 4.00 3.45 -21.10
CA ILE A 88 4.70 4.01 -19.94
C ILE A 88 3.76 4.16 -18.74
N PHE A 89 2.51 4.57 -18.98
CA PHE A 89 1.46 4.61 -17.96
C PHE A 89 1.09 3.22 -17.47
N GLN A 90 0.89 2.28 -18.41
CA GLN A 90 0.58 0.89 -18.14
C GLN A 90 1.59 0.26 -17.17
N VAL A 91 2.88 0.38 -17.50
CA VAL A 91 3.97 -0.17 -16.69
C VAL A 91 4.04 0.54 -15.33
N GLY A 92 3.80 1.85 -15.28
CA GLY A 92 3.80 2.60 -14.02
C GLY A 92 2.70 2.15 -13.05
N PHE A 93 1.46 2.06 -13.52
CA PHE A 93 0.35 1.61 -12.69
C PHE A 93 0.52 0.16 -12.23
N PHE A 94 0.96 -0.74 -13.12
CA PHE A 94 1.21 -2.13 -12.71
C PHE A 94 2.37 -2.27 -11.72
N TYR A 95 3.45 -1.50 -11.89
CA TYR A 95 4.58 -1.54 -10.97
C TYR A 95 4.18 -1.13 -9.55
N VAL A 96 3.41 -0.04 -9.44
CA VAL A 96 2.94 0.48 -8.15
C VAL A 96 1.93 -0.47 -7.53
N ALA A 97 0.96 -0.97 -8.32
CA ALA A 97 -0.01 -1.96 -7.85
C ALA A 97 0.68 -3.23 -7.33
N PHE A 98 1.70 -3.73 -8.04
CA PHE A 98 2.46 -4.90 -7.63
C PHE A 98 3.24 -4.65 -6.34
N LEU A 99 3.95 -3.53 -6.22
CA LEU A 99 4.65 -3.15 -4.99
C LEU A 99 3.69 -3.02 -3.81
N SER A 100 2.52 -2.43 -4.04
CA SER A 100 1.49 -2.21 -3.02
C SER A 100 0.90 -3.54 -2.53
N ILE A 101 0.57 -4.46 -3.44
CA ILE A 101 0.13 -5.83 -3.10
C ILE A 101 1.24 -6.60 -2.37
N PHE A 102 2.49 -6.47 -2.84
CA PHE A 102 3.63 -7.12 -2.20
C PHE A 102 3.79 -6.62 -0.77
N GLN A 103 3.80 -5.30 -0.54
CA GLN A 103 3.89 -4.70 0.79
C GLN A 103 2.75 -5.18 1.71
N VAL A 104 1.51 -5.18 1.23
CA VAL A 104 0.35 -5.64 2.01
C VAL A 104 0.45 -7.12 2.36
N THR A 105 0.85 -7.96 1.41
CA THR A 105 0.97 -9.42 1.59
C THR A 105 2.14 -9.76 2.50
N TRP A 106 3.30 -9.12 2.30
CA TRP A 106 4.49 -9.32 3.13
C TRP A 106 4.30 -8.82 4.55
N ALA A 107 3.66 -7.66 4.74
CA ALA A 107 3.30 -7.16 6.06
C ALA A 107 2.31 -8.08 6.77
N ARG A 108 1.33 -8.66 6.06
CA ARG A 108 0.40 -9.67 6.63
C ARG A 108 1.10 -10.97 7.01
N VAL A 109 2.00 -11.47 6.18
CA VAL A 109 2.78 -12.69 6.46
C VAL A 109 3.76 -12.47 7.62
N ALA A 110 4.45 -11.34 7.66
CA ALA A 110 5.34 -10.98 8.75
C ALA A 110 4.56 -10.82 10.07
N ALA A 111 3.44 -10.09 10.05
CA ALA A 111 2.59 -9.91 11.23
C ALA A 111 1.99 -11.23 11.74
N SER A 112 1.54 -12.11 10.86
CA SER A 112 0.98 -13.42 11.26
C SER A 112 2.04 -14.37 11.82
N ARG A 113 3.28 -14.34 11.32
CA ARG A 113 4.40 -15.08 11.93
C ARG A 113 4.81 -14.49 13.29
N PHE A 114 4.82 -13.17 13.43
CA PHE A 114 5.16 -12.49 14.68
C PHE A 114 4.09 -12.69 15.77
N ILE A 115 2.81 -12.63 15.41
CA ILE A 115 1.68 -12.85 16.34
C ILE A 115 1.69 -14.29 16.87
N ARG A 116 2.00 -15.30 16.05
CA ARG A 116 2.14 -16.69 16.55
C ARG A 116 3.32 -16.87 17.50
N PHE A 117 4.39 -16.10 17.30
CA PHE A 117 5.58 -16.18 18.16
C PHE A 117 5.38 -15.45 19.50
N PHE A 118 4.58 -14.39 19.51
CA PHE A 118 4.34 -13.55 20.70
C PHE A 118 2.98 -13.81 21.37
N ALA A 119 2.18 -14.77 20.87
CA ALA A 119 0.93 -15.16 21.53
C ALA A 119 1.26 -15.72 22.92
N PRO A 120 0.90 -15.03 24.01
CA PRO A 120 1.13 -15.55 25.34
C PRO A 120 0.28 -16.81 25.49
N LYS A 121 0.92 -17.88 25.95
CA LYS A 121 0.33 -19.17 26.32
C LYS A 121 -0.61 -18.97 27.53
N LYS A 122 -1.74 -18.32 27.34
CA LYS A 122 -2.77 -18.10 28.37
C LYS A 122 -3.93 -19.05 28.14
N GLU A 123 -3.65 -20.34 28.25
CA GLU A 123 -4.70 -21.40 28.20
C GLU A 123 -4.30 -22.67 28.99
N LYS A 124 -3.19 -22.65 29.74
CA LYS A 124 -2.79 -23.81 30.57
C LYS A 124 -2.78 -23.55 32.08
N GLU A 125 -3.06 -22.33 32.53
CA GLU A 125 -3.16 -22.02 33.97
C GLU A 125 -4.60 -22.08 34.49
N ASP A 126 -5.59 -21.72 33.68
CA ASP A 126 -7.01 -21.70 34.12
C ASP A 126 -7.63 -23.12 34.26
N ALA A 127 -7.05 -24.14 33.63
CA ALA A 127 -7.49 -25.54 33.75
C ALA A 127 -6.83 -26.29 34.93
N ALA A 128 -5.71 -25.79 35.45
CA ALA A 128 -4.99 -26.40 36.58
C ALA A 128 -5.42 -25.81 37.93
N ALA A 129 -6.05 -24.63 37.94
CA ALA A 129 -6.63 -24.02 39.14
C ALA A 129 -8.07 -24.51 39.46
N ALA A 130 -8.62 -25.37 38.61
CA ALA A 130 -9.96 -25.97 38.76
C ALA A 130 -9.93 -27.46 39.11
N GLN A 131 -8.78 -28.00 39.53
CA GLN A 131 -8.62 -29.35 40.08
C GLN A 131 -8.11 -29.31 41.52
#